data_AF-A0A7V7NYB1-F1
#
_entry.id   AF-A0A7V7NYB1-F1
#
_cell.length_a   1.000
_cell.length_b   1.000
_cell.length_c   1.000
_cell.angle_alpha   90.00
_cell.angle_beta   90.00
_cell.angle_gamma   90.00
#
_symmetry.space_group_name_H-M   'P 1'
#
loop_
_entity.id
_entity.type
_entity.pdbx_description
1 polymer ?
#
loop_
_entity_poly.entity_id
_entity_poly.type
_entity_poly.pdbx_seq_one_letter_code
_entity_poly.pdbx_strand_id
1 'polypeptide(L)' 'MITHSNRTTRNKISMALLLLCGATSSQAQEAFNPESPWMLGDWGGLRSELLEKGYTFNVLYTGDAATNLAGGYDSHTTA' A
#
# COMPACT_ATOMS: atom_id res chain seq x y z
N MET A 1 -43.03 -14.07 36.62
CA MET A 1 -41.66 -13.67 36.23
C MET A 1 -41.63 -13.61 34.70
N ILE A 2 -41.71 -12.41 34.12
CA ILE A 2 -41.86 -12.22 32.66
C ILE A 2 -40.46 -12.05 32.06
N THR A 3 -40.03 -13.01 31.24
CA THR A 3 -38.76 -12.93 30.50
C THR A 3 -38.98 -12.13 29.22
N HIS A 4 -38.51 -10.89 29.18
CA HIS A 4 -38.55 -10.05 27.98
C HIS A 4 -37.52 -10.52 26.94
N SER A 5 -38.02 -10.79 25.74
CA SER A 5 -37.30 -11.35 24.58
C SER A 5 -36.27 -10.38 24.00
N ASN A 6 -35.00 -10.80 23.96
CA ASN A 6 -33.80 -10.05 23.53
C ASN A 6 -33.60 -9.99 21.99
N ARG A 7 -34.68 -10.13 21.21
CA ARG A 7 -34.63 -10.24 19.73
C ARG A 7 -34.23 -8.92 19.05
N THR A 8 -34.57 -7.78 19.63
CA THR A 8 -34.30 -6.45 19.06
C THR A 8 -32.83 -6.04 19.19
N THR A 9 -32.12 -6.51 20.23
CA THR A 9 -30.71 -6.20 20.48
C THR A 9 -29.78 -6.92 19.49
N ARG A 10 -30.08 -8.17 19.14
CA ARG A 10 -29.31 -8.94 18.15
C ARG A 10 -29.38 -8.34 16.74
N ASN A 11 -30.55 -7.86 16.32
CA ASN A 11 -30.73 -7.28 14.98
C ASN A 11 -29.95 -5.98 14.78
N LYS A 12 -29.78 -5.18 15.84
CA LYS A 12 -29.02 -3.90 15.79
C LYS A 12 -27.52 -4.14 15.60
N ILE A 13 -26.97 -5.17 16.24
CA ILE A 13 -25.54 -5.52 16.12
C ILE A 13 -25.23 -6.04 14.71
N SER A 14 -26.12 -6.86 14.13
CA SER A 14 -25.98 -7.36 12.75
C SER A 14 -25.98 -6.25 11.69
N MET A 15 -26.80 -5.21 11.87
CA MET A 15 -26.88 -4.08 10.92
C MET A 15 -25.63 -3.18 10.98
N ALA A 16 -25.08 -2.97 12.19
CA ALA A 16 -23.88 -2.16 12.37
C ALA A 16 -22.63 -2.80 11.73
N LEU A 17 -22.55 -4.13 11.72
CA LEU A 17 -21.42 -4.86 11.13
C LEU A 17 -21.40 -4.80 9.60
N LEU A 18 -22.57 -4.76 8.94
CA LEU A 18 -22.65 -4.64 7.47
C LEU A 18 -22.19 -3.27 6.94
N LEU A 19 -22.38 -2.20 7.73
CA LEU A 19 -22.00 -0.84 7.34
C LEU A 19 -20.48 -0.60 7.39
N LEU A 20 -19.73 -1.35 8.20
CA LEU A 20 -18.27 -1.23 8.27
C LEU A 20 -17.52 -1.92 7.11
N CYS A 21 -18.14 -2.89 6.42
CA CYS A 21 -17.49 -3.63 5.34
C CYS A 21 -17.59 -2.97 3.96
N GLY A 22 -18.40 -1.91 3.78
CA GLY A 22 -18.71 -1.35 2.45
C GLY A 22 -17.81 -0.21 1.97
N ALA A 23 -16.81 0.21 2.76
CA ALA A 23 -16.06 1.44 2.51
C ALA A 23 -14.64 1.24 1.97
N THR A 24 -14.39 0.19 1.17
CA THR A 24 -13.15 0.11 0.39
C THR A 24 -13.33 0.96 -0.88
N SER A 25 -13.30 2.28 -0.73
CA SER A 25 -13.14 3.16 -1.88
C SER A 25 -11.77 2.86 -2.51
N SER A 26 -11.76 2.38 -3.75
CA SER A 26 -10.57 2.36 -4.60
C SER A 26 -10.19 3.80 -4.88
N GLN A 27 -9.51 4.43 -3.92
CA GLN A 27 -8.99 5.78 -4.09
C GLN A 27 -7.84 5.68 -5.08
N ALA A 28 -8.09 6.16 -6.31
CA ALA A 28 -7.08 6.28 -7.34
C ALA A 28 -5.86 7.00 -6.75
N GLN A 29 -4.78 6.27 -6.50
CA GLN A 29 -3.55 6.88 -6.01
C GLN A 29 -2.82 7.52 -7.19
N GLU A 30 -2.66 8.85 -7.11
CA GLU A 30 -1.89 9.64 -8.06
C GLU A 30 -0.40 9.25 -8.07
N ALA A 31 0.27 9.50 -9.19
CA ALA A 31 1.71 9.28 -9.30
C ALA A 31 2.48 10.22 -8.35
N PHE A 32 3.53 9.70 -7.74
CA PHE A 32 4.38 10.38 -6.76
C PHE A 32 3.65 10.89 -5.51
N ASN A 33 2.44 10.38 -5.24
CA ASN A 33 1.76 10.64 -3.98
C ASN A 33 2.58 10.02 -2.81
N PRO A 34 2.97 10.80 -1.79
CA PRO A 34 3.74 10.29 -0.65
C PRO A 34 3.00 9.24 0.18
N GLU A 35 1.66 9.25 0.16
CA GLU A 35 0.82 8.25 0.82
C GLU A 35 0.63 6.98 -0.05
N SER A 36 1.21 6.95 -1.26
CA SER A 36 1.14 5.79 -2.15
C SER A 36 2.28 4.82 -1.90
N PRO A 37 1.99 3.53 -1.64
CA PRO A 37 3.03 2.53 -1.61
C PRO A 37 3.70 2.38 -2.97
N TRP A 38 3.01 2.76 -4.06
CA TRP A 38 3.49 2.66 -5.43
C TRP A 38 3.87 4.04 -5.98
N MET A 39 5.11 4.21 -6.42
CA MET A 39 5.63 5.47 -6.96
C MET A 39 4.81 6.00 -8.15
N LEU A 40 4.35 5.13 -9.05
CA LEU A 40 3.56 5.53 -10.22
C LEU A 40 2.05 5.56 -9.95
N GLY A 41 1.64 5.33 -8.70
CA GLY A 41 0.24 5.22 -8.34
C GLY A 41 -0.43 3.93 -8.85
N ASP A 42 -1.75 3.96 -8.92
CA ASP A 42 -2.59 2.83 -9.37
C ASP A 42 -3.19 3.02 -10.78
N TRP A 43 -2.77 4.07 -11.48
CA TRP A 43 -3.21 4.43 -12.84
C TRP A 43 -4.73 4.65 -12.94
N GLY A 44 -5.32 5.29 -11.94
CA GLY A 44 -6.77 5.50 -11.90
C GLY A 44 -7.53 4.22 -11.55
N GLY A 45 -6.90 3.30 -10.81
CA GLY A 45 -7.46 2.01 -10.41
C GLY A 45 -7.16 0.83 -11.34
N LEU A 46 -6.62 1.05 -12.55
CA LEU A 46 -6.29 -0.04 -13.49
C LEU A 46 -5.29 -1.04 -12.90
N ARG A 47 -4.31 -0.57 -12.13
CA ARG A 47 -3.34 -1.45 -11.46
C ARG A 47 -4.04 -2.38 -10.46
N SER A 48 -5.01 -1.87 -9.72
CA SER A 48 -5.79 -2.61 -8.74
C SER A 48 -6.67 -3.66 -9.42
N GLU A 49 -7.31 -3.29 -10.55
CA GLU A 49 -8.09 -4.22 -11.36
C GLU A 49 -7.23 -5.38 -11.91
N LEU A 50 -6.02 -5.06 -12.38
CA LEU A 50 -5.07 -6.06 -12.85
C LEU A 50 -4.59 -6.98 -11.72
N LEU A 51 -4.38 -6.42 -10.53
CA LEU A 51 -4.02 -7.18 -9.34
C LEU A 51 -5.11 -8.19 -8.95
N GLU A 52 -6.39 -7.79 -8.98
CA GLU A 52 -7.54 -8.68 -8.74
C GLU A 52 -7.62 -9.82 -9.76
N LYS A 53 -7.21 -9.55 -11.00
CA LYS A 53 -7.11 -10.56 -12.07
C LYS A 53 -5.86 -11.46 -11.95
N GLY A 54 -5.02 -11.24 -10.95
CA GLY A 54 -3.81 -12.02 -10.71
C GLY A 54 -2.55 -11.50 -11.41
N TYR A 55 -2.58 -10.30 -11.98
CA TYR A 55 -1.44 -9.66 -12.62
C TYR A 55 -0.76 -8.65 -11.69
N THR A 56 0.51 -8.91 -11.37
CA THR A 56 1.30 -8.03 -10.48
C THR A 56 2.37 -7.30 -11.27
N PHE A 57 2.36 -5.96 -11.20
CA PHE A 57 3.36 -5.09 -11.83
C PHE A 57 4.26 -4.44 -10.77
N ASN A 58 5.53 -4.82 -10.75
CA ASN A 58 6.52 -4.29 -9.81
C ASN A 58 7.57 -3.49 -10.55
N VAL A 59 7.76 -2.24 -10.12
CA VAL A 59 8.84 -1.37 -10.58
C VAL A 59 9.73 -1.12 -9.36
N LEU A 60 10.94 -1.63 -9.42
CA LEU A 60 11.92 -1.55 -8.33
C LEU A 60 13.13 -0.77 -8.84
N TYR A 61 13.63 0.13 -8.00
CA TYR A 61 14.85 0.88 -8.28
C TYR A 61 15.82 0.67 -7.13
N THR A 62 17.06 0.32 -7.46
CA THR A 62 18.19 0.22 -6.53
C THR A 62 19.24 1.24 -6.98
N GLY A 63 19.59 2.17 -6.09
CA GLY A 63 20.63 3.16 -6.33
C GLY A 63 21.85 2.85 -5.48
N ASP A 64 22.94 2.44 -6.13
CA ASP A 64 24.23 2.25 -5.47
C ASP A 64 25.15 3.43 -5.81
N ALA A 65 25.71 4.05 -4.77
CA ALA A 65 26.72 5.09 -4.90
C ALA A 65 27.91 4.75 -4.01
N ALA A 66 29.08 4.59 -4.62
CA ALA A 66 30.34 4.41 -3.92
C ALA A 66 31.26 5.59 -4.27
N THR A 67 31.84 6.22 -3.24
CA THR A 67 32.81 7.29 -3.41
C THR A 67 34.07 6.98 -2.61
N ASN A 68 35.23 7.19 -3.22
CA ASN A 68 36.52 7.07 -2.57
C ASN A 68 37.07 8.48 -2.32
N LEU A 69 36.96 8.95 -1.08
CA LEU A 69 37.27 10.34 -0.72
C LEU A 69 38.78 10.61 -0.57
N ALA A 70 39.58 9.58 -0.27
CA ALA A 70 41.05 9.58 -0.32
C ALA A 70 41.60 8.16 -0.02
N GLY A 71 42.77 7.82 -0.60
CA GLY A 71 43.42 6.51 -0.45
C GLY A 71 43.04 5.50 -1.53
N GLY A 72 43.70 4.35 -1.60
CA GLY A 72 43.48 3.32 -2.63
C GLY A 72 44.79 2.66 -3.06
N TYR A 73 44.72 1.39 -3.51
CA TYR A 73 45.89 0.62 -3.96
C TYR A 73 46.62 1.29 -5.14
N ASP A 74 45.91 2.03 -5.99
CA ASP A 74 46.45 2.91 -7.03
C ASP A 74 46.81 4.31 -6.50
N SER A 75 47.54 4.38 -5.40
CA SER A 75 48.18 5.63 -4.94
C SER A 75 49.60 5.71 -5.49
N HIS A 76 49.73 6.12 -6.76
CA HIS A 76 51.05 6.38 -7.34
C HIS A 76 51.63 7.66 -6.72
N THR A 77 52.46 7.52 -5.69
CA THR A 77 53.35 8.60 -5.25
C THR A 77 54.61 8.51 -6.10
N THR A 78 54.69 9.37 -7.12
CA THR A 78 55.99 9.66 -7.75
C THR A 78 56.61 10.77 -6.91
N ALA A 79 57.70 10.45 -6.23
CA ALA A 79 58.51 11.38 -5.45
C ALA A 79 59.34 12.30 -6.36
#